data_AF-A0A1T5A3R4-F1
#
_entry.id   AF-A0A1T5A3R4-F1
#
_cell.length_a   1.000
_cell.length_b   1.000
_cell.length_c   1.000
_cell.angle_alpha   90.00
_cell.angle_beta   90.00
_cell.angle_gamma   90.00
#
_symmetry.space_group_name_H-M   'P 1'
#
loop_
_entity.id
_entity.type
_entity.pdbx_description
1 polymer ?
#
loop_
_entity_poly.entity_id
_entity_poly.type
_entity_poly.pdbx_seq_one_letter_code
_entity_poly.pdbx_strand_id
1 'polypeptide(L)'
;MPRLSDYQRALADAVRHGGEDRPVPPGLSVSGLALTRRVRHSWCMGRVRRAAPLTLAILTEDDREEIVAEWVARGGGTSSFFETEAEAFLTFVSRRLDRPSHASSLCRFERAVIRARGASTMRRLIRPASIDSMVQRSPHADLVELHAPVEQLLEALAKTRRWPAICEGSHRLLVAPGIAGLVRDASPVEIALWHAAERPVPAKDYWPAARSLVACGALETVAGVDGC
;
A
#
# COMPACT_ATOMS: atom_id res chain seq x y z
N MET A 1 1.78 -46.76 -0.98
CA MET A 1 1.39 -45.60 -0.16
C MET A 1 1.73 -44.33 -0.91
N PRO A 2 0.81 -43.36 -1.05
CA PRO A 2 1.15 -42.06 -1.63
C PRO A 2 2.23 -41.39 -0.76
N ARG A 3 3.18 -40.69 -1.37
CA ARG A 3 4.21 -39.96 -0.61
C ARG A 3 3.52 -38.85 0.19
N LEU A 4 3.98 -38.63 1.42
CA LEU A 4 3.43 -37.60 2.32
C LEU A 4 3.36 -36.21 1.63
N SER A 5 4.33 -35.90 0.78
CA SER A 5 4.37 -34.66 -0.03
C SER A 5 3.19 -34.51 -0.98
N ASP A 6 2.74 -35.61 -1.59
CA ASP A 6 1.64 -35.58 -2.56
C ASP A 6 0.30 -35.45 -1.84
N TYR A 7 0.17 -36.08 -0.68
CA TYR A 7 -0.97 -35.89 0.22
C TYR A 7 -1.05 -34.44 0.74
N GLN A 8 0.06 -33.88 1.21
CA GLN A 8 0.12 -32.49 1.68
C GLN A 8 -0.23 -31.49 0.56
N ARG A 9 0.26 -31.73 -0.67
CA ARG A 9 -0.07 -30.90 -1.84
C ARG A 9 -1.56 -30.98 -2.16
N ALA A 10 -2.12 -32.19 -2.23
CA ALA A 10 -3.54 -32.39 -2.53
C ALA A 10 -4.45 -31.76 -1.45
N LEU A 11 -4.08 -31.86 -0.18
CA LEU A 11 -4.79 -31.19 0.91
C LEU A 11 -4.69 -29.66 0.79
N ALA A 12 -3.51 -29.11 0.55
CA ALA A 12 -3.32 -27.67 0.38
C ALA A 12 -4.14 -27.14 -0.80
N ASP A 13 -4.16 -27.86 -1.93
CA ASP A 13 -4.95 -27.50 -3.10
C ASP A 13 -6.45 -27.58 -2.83
N ALA A 14 -6.89 -28.62 -2.11
CA ALA A 14 -8.28 -28.77 -1.69
C ALA A 14 -8.72 -27.66 -0.72
N VAL A 15 -7.86 -27.19 0.18
CA VAL A 15 -8.17 -26.07 1.10
C VAL A 15 -8.15 -24.71 0.36
N ARG A 16 -7.31 -24.57 -0.67
CA ARG A 16 -7.13 -23.31 -1.43
C ARG A 16 -8.21 -23.09 -2.48
N HIS A 17 -8.56 -24.13 -3.22
CA HIS A 17 -9.45 -24.06 -4.37
C HIS A 17 -10.77 -24.75 -4.05
N GLY A 18 -11.81 -23.94 -3.80
CA GLY A 18 -13.17 -24.40 -3.62
C GLY A 18 -13.80 -24.69 -4.98
N GLY A 19 -13.67 -25.93 -5.45
CA GLY A 19 -14.53 -26.49 -6.49
C GLY A 19 -15.16 -27.76 -5.94
N GLU A 20 -16.46 -27.95 -6.15
CA GLU A 20 -17.20 -29.17 -5.78
C GLU A 20 -16.66 -30.41 -6.53
N ASP A 21 -16.03 -30.21 -7.70
CA ASP A 21 -15.55 -31.28 -8.59
C ASP A 21 -14.12 -31.79 -8.32
N ARG A 22 -13.38 -31.24 -7.35
CA ARG A 22 -12.02 -31.73 -7.06
C ARG A 22 -12.04 -32.93 -6.11
N PRO A 23 -11.37 -34.05 -6.46
CA PRO A 23 -11.35 -35.22 -5.59
C PRO A 23 -10.77 -34.88 -4.23
N VAL A 24 -11.54 -35.19 -3.17
CA VAL A 24 -11.10 -35.06 -1.79
C VAL A 24 -10.04 -36.15 -1.53
N PRO A 25 -8.87 -35.81 -0.97
CA PRO A 25 -7.86 -36.82 -0.64
C PRO A 25 -8.45 -37.93 0.25
N PRO A 26 -8.07 -39.19 0.05
CA PRO A 26 -8.56 -40.31 0.86
C PRO A 26 -8.32 -40.05 2.36
N GLY A 27 -9.36 -40.23 3.18
CA GLY A 27 -9.29 -40.06 4.64
C GLY A 27 -9.68 -38.68 5.18
N LEU A 28 -10.06 -37.72 4.34
CA LEU A 28 -10.60 -36.44 4.77
C LEU A 28 -12.14 -36.43 4.78
N SER A 29 -12.71 -35.95 5.88
CA SER A 29 -14.15 -35.68 5.97
C SER A 29 -14.52 -34.49 5.06
N VAL A 30 -15.49 -34.69 4.17
CA VAL A 30 -16.07 -33.63 3.32
C VAL A 30 -16.57 -32.46 4.18
N SER A 31 -17.23 -32.75 5.30
CA SER A 31 -17.71 -31.76 6.26
C SER A 31 -16.56 -31.03 6.97
N GLY A 32 -15.49 -31.74 7.34
CA GLY A 32 -14.30 -31.15 7.95
C GLY A 32 -13.59 -30.18 7.01
N LEU A 33 -13.39 -30.59 5.74
CA LEU A 33 -12.81 -29.74 4.72
C LEU A 33 -13.67 -28.51 4.43
N ALA A 34 -14.99 -28.67 4.39
CA ALA A 34 -15.93 -27.55 4.21
C ALA A 34 -15.83 -26.54 5.37
N LEU A 35 -15.74 -27.00 6.62
CA LEU A 35 -15.54 -26.13 7.78
C LEU A 35 -14.19 -25.39 7.69
N THR A 36 -13.09 -26.10 7.40
CA THR A 36 -11.76 -25.49 7.25
C THR A 36 -11.75 -24.41 6.16
N ARG A 37 -12.41 -24.66 5.01
CA ARG A 37 -12.57 -23.66 3.95
C ARG A 37 -13.33 -22.42 4.44
N ARG A 38 -14.44 -22.58 5.16
CA ARG A 38 -15.21 -21.45 5.72
C ARG A 38 -14.40 -20.63 6.71
N VAL A 39 -13.71 -21.29 7.65
CA VAL A 39 -12.86 -20.61 8.64
C VAL A 39 -11.73 -19.84 7.95
N ARG A 40 -11.03 -20.48 7.01
CA ARG A 40 -9.98 -19.81 6.23
C ARG A 40 -10.54 -18.61 5.48
N HIS A 41 -11.66 -18.78 4.78
CA HIS A 41 -12.28 -17.71 4.00
C HIS A 41 -12.64 -16.51 4.89
N SER A 42 -13.34 -16.75 6.00
CA SER A 42 -13.65 -15.72 7.00
C SER A 42 -12.40 -15.01 7.52
N TRP A 43 -11.33 -15.76 7.82
CA TRP A 43 -10.06 -15.17 8.24
C TRP A 43 -9.40 -14.32 7.16
N CYS A 44 -9.41 -14.75 5.90
CA CYS A 44 -8.89 -13.99 4.77
C CYS A 44 -9.66 -12.67 4.61
N MET A 45 -11.00 -12.72 4.61
CA MET A 45 -11.88 -11.54 4.56
C MET A 45 -11.54 -10.54 5.67
N GLY A 46 -11.44 -11.02 6.92
CA GLY A 46 -11.11 -10.18 8.08
C GLY A 46 -9.70 -9.59 8.06
N ARG A 47 -8.74 -10.22 7.38
CA ARG A 47 -7.40 -9.64 7.16
C ARG A 47 -7.44 -8.53 6.12
N VAL A 48 -8.12 -8.76 5.01
CA VAL A 48 -8.20 -7.82 3.89
C VAL A 48 -8.95 -6.55 4.30
N ARG A 49 -10.03 -6.68 5.08
CA ARG A 49 -10.74 -5.51 5.64
C ARG A 49 -9.87 -4.62 6.53
N ARG A 50 -8.81 -5.17 7.14
CA ARG A 50 -7.85 -4.42 7.96
C ARG A 50 -6.69 -3.84 7.15
N ALA A 51 -6.52 -4.24 5.90
CA ALA A 51 -5.40 -3.84 5.05
C ALA A 51 -5.54 -2.41 4.48
N ALA A 52 -6.77 -1.92 4.33
CA ALA A 52 -7.07 -0.63 3.70
C ALA A 52 -8.26 0.08 4.38
N PRO A 53 -8.19 0.37 5.69
CA PRO A 53 -9.32 0.89 6.45
C PRO A 53 -9.93 2.18 5.87
N LEU A 54 -9.13 3.14 5.42
CA LEU A 54 -9.66 4.42 4.91
C LEU A 54 -10.29 4.24 3.53
N THR A 55 -9.64 3.50 2.64
CA THR A 55 -10.10 3.21 1.28
C THR A 55 -11.40 2.43 1.32
N LEU A 56 -11.52 1.43 2.18
CA LEU A 56 -12.75 0.66 2.28
C LEU A 56 -13.88 1.47 2.94
N ALA A 57 -13.56 2.34 3.91
CA ALA A 57 -14.56 3.15 4.61
C ALA A 57 -15.30 4.14 3.70
N ILE A 58 -14.65 4.65 2.63
CA ILE A 58 -15.29 5.56 1.67
C ILE A 58 -16.17 4.85 0.64
N LEU A 59 -15.92 3.57 0.36
CA LEU A 59 -16.73 2.80 -0.58
C LEU A 59 -18.12 2.51 -0.04
N THR A 60 -19.07 2.29 -0.95
CA THR A 60 -20.35 1.70 -0.61
C THR A 60 -20.16 0.30 -0.03
N GLU A 61 -21.15 -0.19 0.73
CA GLU A 61 -21.05 -1.54 1.30
C GLU A 61 -21.00 -2.61 0.20
N ASP A 62 -21.77 -2.44 -0.87
CA ASP A 62 -21.80 -3.38 -2.00
C ASP A 62 -20.45 -3.43 -2.72
N ASP A 63 -19.87 -2.27 -3.07
CA ASP A 63 -18.54 -2.21 -3.72
C ASP A 63 -17.45 -2.81 -2.81
N ARG A 64 -17.54 -2.54 -1.50
CA ARG A 64 -16.59 -3.04 -0.51
C ARG A 64 -16.64 -4.57 -0.44
N GLU A 65 -17.82 -5.15 -0.31
CA GLU A 65 -17.97 -6.60 -0.23
C GLU A 65 -17.56 -7.28 -1.54
N GLU A 66 -17.93 -6.72 -2.69
CA GLU A 66 -17.52 -7.24 -4.00
C GLU A 66 -15.99 -7.26 -4.13
N ILE A 67 -15.32 -6.14 -3.86
CA ILE A 67 -13.87 -6.01 -3.99
C ILE A 67 -13.13 -6.97 -3.06
N VAL A 68 -13.58 -7.09 -1.80
CA VAL A 68 -12.94 -7.98 -0.81
C VAL A 68 -13.18 -9.44 -1.19
N ALA A 69 -14.40 -9.81 -1.58
CA ALA A 69 -14.71 -11.17 -2.02
C ALA A 69 -13.90 -11.56 -3.25
N GLU A 70 -13.79 -10.67 -4.25
CA GLU A 70 -13.01 -10.90 -5.46
C GLU A 70 -11.51 -11.08 -5.14
N TRP A 71 -10.96 -10.27 -4.24
CA TRP A 71 -9.57 -10.41 -3.81
C TRP A 71 -9.31 -11.77 -3.14
N VAL A 72 -10.19 -12.19 -2.23
CA VAL A 72 -10.07 -13.49 -1.54
C VAL A 72 -10.26 -14.65 -2.51
N ALA A 73 -11.17 -14.54 -3.48
CA ALA A 73 -11.38 -15.54 -4.53
C ALA A 73 -10.12 -15.74 -5.40
N ARG A 74 -9.35 -14.67 -5.64
CA ARG A 74 -8.05 -14.71 -6.33
C ARG A 74 -6.89 -15.24 -5.47
N GLY A 75 -7.17 -15.70 -4.25
CA GLY A 75 -6.17 -16.24 -3.31
C GLY A 75 -5.61 -15.20 -2.32
N GLY A 76 -6.14 -13.99 -2.33
CA GLY A 76 -5.77 -12.92 -1.42
C GLY A 76 -6.11 -13.22 0.04
N GLY A 77 -5.47 -12.48 0.94
CA GLY A 77 -5.60 -12.63 2.38
C GLY A 77 -4.94 -13.90 2.90
N THR A 78 -3.94 -14.44 2.20
CA THR A 78 -3.22 -15.67 2.61
C THR A 78 -1.78 -15.44 3.03
N SER A 79 -1.13 -14.36 2.60
CA SER A 79 0.26 -14.06 2.95
C SER A 79 0.47 -13.90 4.45
N SER A 80 1.64 -14.32 4.94
CA SER A 80 2.10 -14.02 6.30
C SER A 80 2.73 -12.63 6.42
N PHE A 81 3.08 -12.00 5.30
CA PHE A 81 3.63 -10.65 5.23
C PHE A 81 2.51 -9.64 5.00
N PHE A 82 2.01 -9.06 6.09
CA PHE A 82 0.82 -8.21 6.06
C PHE A 82 1.01 -6.96 5.21
N GLU A 83 2.15 -6.28 5.31
CA GLU A 83 2.42 -5.03 4.58
C GLU A 83 2.46 -5.27 3.06
N THR A 84 3.14 -6.33 2.62
CA THR A 84 3.20 -6.71 1.20
C THR A 84 1.82 -7.08 0.65
N GLU A 85 1.04 -7.83 1.42
CA GLU A 85 -0.34 -8.17 1.06
C GLU A 85 -1.23 -6.93 0.99
N ALA A 86 -1.12 -6.03 1.96
CA ALA A 86 -1.92 -4.81 2.00
C ALA A 86 -1.59 -3.86 0.86
N GLU A 87 -0.31 -3.72 0.50
CA GLU A 87 0.11 -2.95 -0.67
C GLU A 87 -0.42 -3.56 -1.97
N ALA A 88 -0.36 -4.89 -2.11
CA ALA A 88 -0.88 -5.60 -3.26
C ALA A 88 -2.41 -5.43 -3.39
N PHE A 89 -3.13 -5.52 -2.26
CA PHE A 89 -4.56 -5.27 -2.20
C PHE A 89 -4.91 -3.83 -2.59
N LEU A 90 -4.25 -2.82 -2.04
CA LEU A 90 -4.46 -1.42 -2.42
C LEU A 90 -4.14 -1.16 -3.90
N THR A 91 -3.11 -1.82 -4.44
CA THR A 91 -2.81 -1.77 -5.88
C THR A 91 -3.94 -2.38 -6.72
N PHE A 92 -4.51 -3.49 -6.26
CA PHE A 92 -5.68 -4.10 -6.88
C PHE A 92 -6.92 -3.18 -6.82
N VAL A 93 -7.23 -2.58 -5.66
CA VAL A 93 -8.35 -1.65 -5.50
C VAL A 93 -8.16 -0.42 -6.39
N SER A 94 -6.96 0.15 -6.44
CA SER A 94 -6.68 1.37 -7.21
C SER A 94 -7.01 1.29 -8.69
N ARG A 95 -7.10 0.08 -9.27
CA ARG A 95 -7.46 -0.12 -10.69
C ARG A 95 -8.96 -0.02 -10.96
N ARG A 96 -9.79 -0.05 -9.91
CA ARG A 96 -11.25 -0.01 -9.96
C ARG A 96 -11.84 1.33 -9.53
N LEU A 97 -11.01 2.23 -9.00
CA LEU A 97 -11.45 3.52 -8.50
C LEU A 97 -11.41 4.56 -9.63
N ASP A 98 -12.48 5.36 -9.71
CA ASP A 98 -12.53 6.52 -10.59
C ASP A 98 -11.42 7.53 -10.27
N ARG A 99 -10.97 8.24 -11.30
CA ARG A 99 -9.96 9.31 -11.16
C ARG A 99 -10.41 10.56 -11.92
N PRO A 100 -10.37 11.76 -11.28
CA PRO A 100 -10.04 12.00 -9.88
C PRO A 100 -11.19 11.63 -8.92
N SER A 101 -10.88 11.12 -7.74
CA SER A 101 -11.87 10.86 -6.66
C SER A 101 -11.22 10.82 -5.28
N HIS A 102 -11.98 11.14 -4.22
CA HIS A 102 -11.53 11.00 -2.82
C HIS A 102 -11.06 9.58 -2.50
N ALA A 103 -11.72 8.57 -3.08
CA ALA A 103 -11.35 7.17 -2.90
C ALA A 103 -9.98 6.89 -3.49
N SER A 104 -9.72 7.40 -4.71
CA SER A 104 -8.42 7.23 -5.36
C SER A 104 -7.28 7.93 -4.60
N SER A 105 -7.52 9.12 -4.04
CA SER A 105 -6.51 9.84 -3.24
C SER A 105 -6.24 9.17 -1.89
N LEU A 106 -7.27 8.69 -1.19
CA LEU A 106 -7.12 7.93 0.06
C LEU A 106 -6.43 6.58 -0.17
N CYS A 107 -6.75 5.90 -1.27
CA CYS A 107 -6.07 4.66 -1.68
C CYS A 107 -4.58 4.89 -1.94
N ARG A 108 -4.23 5.99 -2.63
CA ARG A 108 -2.83 6.37 -2.83
C ARG A 108 -2.15 6.67 -1.49
N PHE A 109 -2.82 7.41 -0.61
CA PHE A 109 -2.33 7.75 0.72
C PHE A 109 -2.00 6.51 1.56
N GLU A 110 -2.97 5.60 1.75
CA GLU A 110 -2.74 4.38 2.54
C GLU A 110 -1.62 3.53 1.97
N ARG A 111 -1.54 3.41 0.64
CA ARG A 111 -0.48 2.64 -0.01
C ARG A 111 0.90 3.25 0.25
N ALA A 112 1.01 4.58 0.18
CA ALA A 112 2.25 5.28 0.51
C ALA A 112 2.66 5.06 1.97
N VAL A 113 1.71 5.12 2.91
CA VAL A 113 1.97 4.88 4.33
C VAL A 113 2.45 3.45 4.59
N ILE A 114 1.85 2.46 3.93
CA ILE A 114 2.26 1.05 4.05
C ILE A 114 3.69 0.85 3.54
N ARG A 115 4.03 1.43 2.38
CA ARG A 115 5.40 1.39 1.82
C ARG A 115 6.42 2.03 2.75
N ALA A 116 6.12 3.24 3.24
CA ALA A 116 7.00 3.96 4.16
C ALA A 116 7.17 3.19 5.48
N ARG A 117 6.09 2.61 6.02
CA ARG A 117 6.15 1.79 7.24
C ARG A 117 7.03 0.56 7.06
N GLY A 118 6.84 -0.20 5.97
CA GLY A 118 7.66 -1.39 5.69
C GLY A 118 9.16 -1.06 5.60
N ALA A 119 9.49 0.08 5.00
CA ALA A 119 10.88 0.55 4.90
C ALA A 119 11.43 1.11 6.22
N SER A 120 10.59 1.68 7.10
CA SER A 120 11.03 2.21 8.39
C SER A 120 11.63 1.11 9.29
N THR A 121 11.06 -0.10 9.24
CA THR A 121 11.56 -1.29 9.93
C THR A 121 12.89 -1.80 9.36
N MET A 122 13.13 -1.56 8.06
CA MET A 122 14.33 -2.01 7.35
C MET A 122 15.52 -1.04 7.46
N ARG A 123 15.37 0.06 8.22
CA ARG A 123 16.35 1.13 8.52
C ARG A 123 17.63 1.03 7.67
N ARG A 124 17.48 1.25 6.35
CA ARG A 124 18.60 1.21 5.42
C ARG A 124 19.61 2.27 5.86
N LEU A 125 20.89 2.03 5.56
CA LEU A 125 21.94 3.03 5.62
C LEU A 125 21.60 4.13 4.61
N ILE A 126 20.77 5.09 5.02
CA ILE A 126 20.53 6.33 4.27
C ILE A 126 21.89 6.99 4.13
N ARG A 127 22.44 6.99 2.92
CA ARG A 127 23.68 7.71 2.63
C ARG A 127 23.37 9.19 2.69
N PRO A 128 23.99 9.95 3.62
CA PRO A 128 23.78 11.38 3.70
C PRO A 128 24.11 12.05 2.35
N ALA A 129 23.29 13.00 1.92
CA ALA A 129 23.62 13.82 0.76
C ALA A 129 24.67 14.87 1.12
N SER A 130 25.68 14.98 0.25
CA SER A 130 26.53 16.15 0.13
C SER A 130 25.90 17.16 -0.85
N ILE A 131 26.42 18.39 -0.87
CA ILE A 131 25.99 19.41 -1.84
C ILE A 131 26.22 18.97 -3.30
N ASP A 132 27.26 18.17 -3.54
CA ASP A 132 27.63 17.65 -4.86
C ASP A 132 26.94 16.33 -5.22
N SER A 133 26.09 15.80 -4.34
CA SER A 133 25.37 14.54 -4.60
C SER A 133 24.32 14.70 -5.69
N MET A 134 24.06 13.63 -6.42
CA MET A 134 22.84 13.49 -7.21
C MET A 134 21.77 12.81 -6.34
N VAL A 135 20.53 13.29 -6.40
CA VAL A 135 19.40 12.74 -5.63
C VAL A 135 18.25 12.34 -6.54
N GLN A 136 17.55 11.27 -6.17
CA GLN A 136 16.34 10.80 -6.87
C GLN A 136 15.27 10.38 -5.87
N ARG A 137 14.02 10.24 -6.32
CA ARG A 137 12.92 9.73 -5.49
C ARG A 137 13.25 8.36 -4.92
N SER A 138 13.03 8.20 -3.61
CA SER A 138 13.06 6.89 -2.96
C SER A 138 11.83 6.07 -3.38
N PRO A 139 11.97 4.75 -3.66
CA PRO A 139 10.82 3.88 -3.93
C PRO A 139 9.93 3.65 -2.71
N HIS A 140 10.37 4.06 -1.51
CA HIS A 140 9.67 3.88 -0.24
C HIS A 140 8.95 5.15 0.24
N ALA A 141 8.97 6.21 -0.56
CA ALA A 141 8.29 7.46 -0.27
C ALA A 141 7.31 7.81 -1.38
N ASP A 142 6.37 8.70 -1.09
CA ASP A 142 5.45 9.24 -2.09
C ASP A 142 5.06 10.69 -1.73
N LEU A 143 4.73 11.45 -2.76
CA LEU A 143 4.04 12.74 -2.61
C LEU A 143 2.58 12.50 -2.97
N VAL A 144 1.71 12.59 -1.97
CA VAL A 144 0.29 12.29 -2.11
C VAL A 144 -0.51 13.57 -2.13
N GLU A 145 -1.37 13.70 -3.14
CA GLU A 145 -2.34 14.79 -3.20
C GLU A 145 -3.70 14.28 -2.70
N LEU A 146 -4.24 14.96 -1.70
CA LEU A 146 -5.61 14.77 -1.22
C LEU A 146 -6.50 15.85 -1.85
N HIS A 147 -7.65 15.43 -2.36
CA HIS A 147 -8.59 16.29 -3.07
C HIS A 147 -9.51 17.13 -2.17
N ALA A 148 -9.20 17.19 -0.87
CA ALA A 148 -9.83 18.07 0.11
C ALA A 148 -8.94 18.15 1.37
N PRO A 149 -9.19 19.12 2.28
CA PRO A 149 -8.55 19.17 3.58
C PRO A 149 -8.72 17.90 4.40
N VAL A 150 -7.64 17.49 5.07
CA VAL A 150 -7.58 16.24 5.84
C VAL A 150 -8.68 16.20 6.88
N GLU A 151 -8.92 17.32 7.58
CA GLU A 151 -9.95 17.44 8.61
C GLU A 151 -11.34 17.18 8.03
N GLN A 152 -11.64 17.73 6.86
CA GLN A 152 -12.92 17.53 6.19
C GLN A 152 -13.10 16.09 5.69
N LEU A 153 -12.02 15.46 5.22
CA LEU A 153 -12.03 14.06 4.84
C LEU A 153 -12.26 13.15 6.06
N LEU A 154 -11.64 13.44 7.19
CA LEU A 154 -11.83 12.70 8.44
C LEU A 154 -13.25 12.86 8.99
N GLU A 155 -13.83 14.06 8.97
CA GLU A 155 -15.23 14.31 9.32
C GLU A 155 -16.19 13.52 8.41
N ALA A 156 -15.94 13.51 7.10
CA ALA A 156 -16.74 12.75 6.15
C ALA A 156 -16.63 11.23 6.40
N LEU A 157 -15.43 10.72 6.65
CA LEU A 157 -15.19 9.31 7.02
C LEU A 157 -15.88 8.93 8.33
N ALA A 158 -15.90 9.83 9.31
CA ALA A 158 -16.61 9.66 10.57
C ALA A 158 -18.14 9.78 10.43
N LYS A 159 -18.65 10.06 9.22
CA LYS A 159 -20.06 10.29 8.90
C LYS A 159 -20.68 11.47 9.66
N THR A 160 -19.85 12.37 10.17
CA THR A 160 -20.30 13.59 10.86
C THR A 160 -20.57 14.73 9.87
N ARG A 161 -20.09 14.60 8.63
CA ARG A 161 -20.26 15.56 7.55
C ARG A 161 -20.47 14.86 6.20
N ARG A 162 -21.04 15.58 5.23
CA ARG A 162 -21.06 15.14 3.83
C ARG A 162 -19.67 15.23 3.21
N TRP A 163 -19.42 14.42 2.19
CA TRP A 163 -18.18 14.49 1.41
C TRP A 163 -17.97 15.90 0.83
N PRO A 164 -16.78 16.50 1.00
CA PRO A 164 -16.46 17.79 0.40
C PRO A 164 -16.37 17.69 -1.13
N ALA A 165 -16.50 18.83 -1.82
CA ALA A 165 -16.22 18.89 -3.24
C ALA A 165 -14.74 18.56 -3.51
N ILE A 166 -14.46 17.96 -4.68
CA ILE A 166 -13.09 17.72 -5.14
C ILE A 166 -12.45 19.08 -5.44
N CYS A 167 -11.31 19.34 -4.81
CA CYS A 167 -10.50 20.53 -5.05
C CYS A 167 -9.06 20.07 -5.34
N GLU A 168 -8.61 20.22 -6.58
CA GLU A 168 -7.27 19.86 -7.02
C GLU A 168 -6.20 20.72 -6.33
N GLY A 169 -5.09 20.10 -5.93
CA GLY A 169 -3.97 20.78 -5.28
C GLY A 169 -4.19 21.15 -3.80
N SER A 170 -5.30 20.74 -3.19
CA SER A 170 -5.71 21.20 -1.85
C SER A 170 -4.71 20.88 -0.75
N HIS A 171 -4.23 19.63 -0.68
CA HIS A 171 -3.26 19.20 0.33
C HIS A 171 -2.27 18.21 -0.24
N ARG A 172 -0.99 18.58 -0.20
CA ARG A 172 0.12 17.73 -0.64
C ARG A 172 0.89 17.25 0.58
N LEU A 173 0.83 15.94 0.79
CA LEU A 173 1.45 15.26 1.91
C LEU A 173 2.69 14.52 1.43
N LEU A 174 3.81 14.73 2.12
CA LEU A 174 5.00 13.93 1.95
C LEU A 174 4.92 12.72 2.89
N VAL A 175 5.01 11.52 2.32
CA VAL A 175 5.03 10.27 3.07
C VAL A 175 6.39 9.61 2.91
N ALA A 176 7.09 9.37 4.02
CA ALA A 176 8.45 8.80 3.98
C ALA A 176 8.80 8.08 5.30
N PRO A 177 9.67 7.06 5.27
CA PRO A 177 9.98 6.21 6.43
C PRO A 177 10.61 6.94 7.62
N GLY A 178 11.36 8.02 7.38
CA GLY A 178 12.04 8.78 8.42
C GLY A 178 11.26 9.99 8.96
N ILE A 179 10.02 10.20 8.50
CA ILE A 179 9.15 11.25 9.02
C ILE A 179 8.45 10.75 10.30
N ALA A 180 8.43 11.56 11.36
CA ALA A 180 7.68 11.22 12.57
C ALA A 180 6.19 11.06 12.23
N GLY A 181 5.61 9.90 12.54
CA GLY A 181 4.25 9.57 12.11
C GLY A 181 4.10 9.23 10.63
N LEU A 182 5.22 9.09 9.88
CA LEU A 182 5.33 8.74 8.46
C LEU A 182 4.85 9.79 7.46
N VAL A 183 4.13 10.82 7.91
CA VAL A 183 3.51 11.83 7.03
C VAL A 183 3.61 13.22 7.62
N ARG A 184 3.75 14.22 6.75
CA ARG A 184 3.55 15.64 7.06
C ARG A 184 3.19 16.41 5.79
N ASP A 185 2.82 17.68 5.95
CA ASP A 185 2.67 18.60 4.83
C ASP A 185 4.00 18.77 4.07
N ALA A 186 3.89 18.83 2.74
CA ALA A 186 5.01 19.13 1.85
C ALA A 186 5.06 20.64 1.56
N SER A 187 6.23 21.24 1.75
CA SER A 187 6.45 22.63 1.36
C SER A 187 6.54 22.79 -0.17
N PRO A 188 6.33 24.00 -0.72
CA PRO A 188 6.45 24.25 -2.16
C PRO A 188 7.80 23.83 -2.76
N VAL A 189 8.90 24.05 -2.02
CA VAL A 189 10.24 23.65 -2.44
C VAL A 189 10.39 22.13 -2.49
N GLU A 190 9.84 21.41 -1.51
CA GLU A 190 9.87 19.95 -1.48
C GLU A 190 9.03 19.33 -2.58
N ILE A 191 7.88 19.94 -2.90
CA ILE A 191 7.04 19.54 -4.02
C ILE A 191 7.80 19.71 -5.34
N ALA A 192 8.42 20.88 -5.55
CA ALA A 192 9.20 21.14 -6.76
C ALA A 192 10.37 20.16 -6.91
N LEU A 193 11.14 19.96 -5.83
CA LEU A 193 12.24 19.00 -5.80
C LEU A 193 11.73 17.56 -6.03
N TRP A 194 10.63 17.15 -5.41
CA TRP A 194 10.05 15.84 -5.64
C TRP A 194 9.72 15.63 -7.12
N HIS A 195 9.11 16.61 -7.77
CA HIS A 195 8.82 16.56 -9.20
C HIS A 195 10.09 16.46 -10.06
N ALA A 196 11.10 17.30 -9.78
CA ALA A 196 12.38 17.27 -10.50
C ALA A 196 13.14 15.95 -10.32
N ALA A 197 13.13 15.40 -9.10
CA ALA A 197 13.85 14.18 -8.71
C ALA A 197 13.24 12.87 -9.25
N GLU A 198 12.28 12.95 -10.17
CA GLU A 198 11.84 11.78 -10.95
C GLU A 198 12.99 11.14 -11.75
N ARG A 199 13.97 11.97 -12.11
CA ARG A 199 15.28 11.57 -12.60
C ARG A 199 16.33 12.10 -11.63
N PRO A 200 17.56 11.56 -11.62
CA PRO A 200 18.63 12.10 -10.78
C PRO A 200 18.85 13.60 -11.05
N VAL A 201 18.82 14.41 -9.99
CA VAL A 201 19.08 15.86 -10.04
C VAL A 201 20.18 16.28 -9.07
N PRO A 202 20.92 17.37 -9.34
CA PRO A 202 21.93 17.87 -8.41
C PRO A 202 21.32 18.36 -7.10
N ALA A 203 21.84 17.91 -5.96
CA ALA A 203 21.36 18.32 -4.64
C ALA A 203 21.56 19.82 -4.36
N LYS A 204 22.64 20.41 -4.93
CA LYS A 204 22.97 21.84 -4.78
C LYS A 204 21.85 22.78 -5.22
N ASP A 205 21.07 22.41 -6.23
CA ASP A 205 20.02 23.27 -6.80
C ASP A 205 18.82 23.43 -5.86
N TYR A 206 18.70 22.53 -4.88
CA TYR A 206 17.59 22.48 -3.92
C TYR A 206 18.08 22.40 -2.47
N TRP A 207 19.28 22.88 -2.19
CA TRP A 207 19.80 22.91 -0.82
C TRP A 207 19.10 23.99 0.02
N PRO A 208 18.78 23.76 1.31
CA PRO A 208 19.01 22.56 2.11
C PRO A 208 17.89 21.50 2.05
N ALA A 209 16.84 21.70 1.24
CA ALA A 209 15.71 20.79 1.16
C ALA A 209 16.12 19.36 0.74
N ALA A 210 17.03 19.24 -0.22
CA ALA A 210 17.58 17.93 -0.63
C ALA A 210 18.18 17.14 0.54
N ARG A 211 18.94 17.80 1.43
CA ARG A 211 19.50 17.17 2.64
C ARG A 211 18.39 16.65 3.55
N SER A 212 17.37 17.47 3.79
CA SER A 212 16.24 17.12 4.66
C SER A 212 15.47 15.90 4.10
N LEU A 213 15.17 15.92 2.79
CA LEU A 213 14.43 14.83 2.14
C LEU A 213 15.24 13.53 2.07
N VAL A 214 16.56 13.59 1.90
CA VAL A 214 17.41 12.40 2.02
C VAL A 214 17.41 11.89 3.46
N ALA A 215 17.54 12.78 4.46
CA ALA A 215 17.57 12.39 5.87
C ALA A 215 16.30 11.66 6.32
N CYS A 216 15.13 12.00 5.78
CA CYS A 216 13.88 11.30 6.07
C CYS A 216 13.58 10.13 5.11
N GLY A 217 14.47 9.82 4.16
CA GLY A 217 14.31 8.73 3.20
C GLY A 217 13.28 9.00 2.10
N ALA A 218 12.88 10.26 1.91
CA ALA A 218 12.04 10.68 0.78
C ALA A 218 12.83 10.68 -0.54
N LEU A 219 14.09 11.06 -0.48
CA LEU A 219 15.05 10.94 -1.58
C LEU A 219 16.18 9.97 -1.20
N GLU A 220 16.85 9.45 -2.21
CA GLU A 220 18.08 8.68 -2.07
C GLU A 220 19.20 9.30 -2.89
N THR A 221 20.44 9.15 -2.41
CA THR A 221 21.63 9.58 -3.16
C THR A 221 21.96 8.54 -4.21
N VAL A 222 22.25 9.01 -5.42
CA VAL A 222 22.69 8.18 -6.54
C VAL A 222 24.19 8.33 -6.64
N ALA A 223 24.91 7.21 -6.79
CA ALA A 223 26.31 7.29 -7.19
C ALA A 223 26.35 8.03 -8.54
N GLY A 224 27.13 9.10 -8.62
CA GLY A 224 27.42 9.73 -9.90
C GLY A 224 27.90 8.63 -10.84
N VAL A 225 27.38 8.61 -12.07
CA VAL A 225 28.09 7.92 -13.14
C VAL A 225 29.37 8.73 -13.31
N ASP A 226 30.42 8.33 -12.59
CA ASP A 226 31.76 8.82 -12.86
C ASP A 226 32.00 8.52 -14.33
N GLY A 227 32.03 9.57 -15.14
CA GLY A 227 32.35 9.47 -16.56
C GLY A 227 33.71 8.78 -16.67
N CYS A 228 33.76 7.74 -17.50
CA CYS A 228 35.01 7.22 -18.02
C CYS A 228 35.84 8.32 -18.68
#